data_AF-A0A3C1U0M3-F1
#
_entry.id   AF-A0A3C1U0M3-F1
#
_cell.length_a   1.000
_cell.length_b   1.000
_cell.length_c   1.000
_cell.angle_alpha   90.00
_cell.angle_beta   90.00
_cell.angle_gamma   90.00
#
_symmetry.space_group_name_H-M   'P 1'
#
loop_
_entity.id
_entity.type
_entity.pdbx_description
1 polymer ?
#
loop_
_entity_poly.entity_id
_entity_poly.type
_entity_poly.pdbx_seq_one_letter_code
_entity_poly.pdbx_strand_id
1 'polypeptide(L)' 'MSGHFLIVEARFYEDLADAQVEGAEQALKKAGASWERISVPGALEIPAAIAFAETG' A
#
# COMPACT_ATOMS: atom_id res chain seq x y z
N MET A 1 1.84 -19.95 6.09
CA MET A 1 1.78 -18.70 6.89
C MET A 1 1.46 -17.59 5.90
N SER A 2 0.38 -16.84 6.09
CA SER A 2 0.09 -15.68 5.24
C SER A 2 1.01 -14.51 5.62
N GLY A 3 1.42 -13.71 4.64
CA GLY A 3 2.39 -12.61 4.85
C GLY A 3 1.77 -11.38 5.51
N HIS A 4 2.64 -10.49 6.00
CA HIS A 4 2.30 -9.12 6.40
C HIS A 4 2.86 -8.14 5.35
N PHE A 5 2.04 -7.17 4.92
CA PHE A 5 2.36 -6.30 3.79
C PHE A 5 2.20 -4.81 4.14
N LEU A 6 2.94 -3.95 3.44
CA LEU A 6 2.73 -2.51 3.47
C LEU A 6 2.13 -2.06 2.13
N ILE A 7 0.99 -1.38 2.19
CA ILE A 7 0.41 -0.66 1.06
C ILE A 7 0.88 0.79 1.11
N VAL A 8 1.61 1.21 0.09
CA VAL A 8 2.04 2.60 -0.11
C VAL A 8 1.29 3.18 -1.30
N GLU A 9 0.41 4.15 -1.07
CA GLU A 9 -0.39 4.77 -2.12
C GLU A 9 0.00 6.23 -2.39
N ALA A 10 0.02 6.62 -3.66
CA ALA A 10 0.19 8.01 -4.08
C ALA A 10 -1.17 8.64 -4.37
N ARG A 11 -1.56 9.66 -3.59
CA ARG A 11 -2.90 10.26 -3.66
C ARG A 11 -3.01 11.46 -4.61
N PHE A 12 -2.37 11.39 -5.78
CA PHE A 12 -2.52 12.45 -6.81
C PHE A 12 -3.92 12.41 -7.48
N TYR A 13 -4.48 11.22 -7.66
CA TYR A 13 -5.84 10.99 -8.12
C TYR A 13 -6.60 10.19 -7.07
N GLU A 14 -7.39 10.86 -6.24
CA GLU A 14 -7.99 10.25 -5.04
C GLU A 14 -8.89 9.05 -5.38
N ASP A 15 -9.84 9.22 -6.31
CA ASP A 15 -10.78 8.16 -6.69
C ASP A 15 -10.06 6.92 -7.27
N LEU A 16 -8.99 7.14 -8.05
CA LEU A 16 -8.20 6.05 -8.62
C LEU A 16 -7.36 5.36 -7.55
N ALA A 17 -6.78 6.11 -6.61
CA ALA A 17 -6.02 5.55 -5.50
C ALA A 17 -6.92 4.69 -4.60
N ASP A 18 -8.12 5.16 -4.30
CA ASP A 18 -9.08 4.42 -3.47
C ASP A 18 -9.54 3.13 -4.16
N ALA A 19 -9.82 3.16 -5.47
CA ALA A 19 -10.14 1.95 -6.24
C ALA A 19 -8.97 0.94 -6.29
N GLN A 20 -7.72 1.43 -6.41
CA GLN A 20 -6.53 0.58 -6.40
C GLN A 20 -6.33 -0.09 -5.04
N VAL A 21 -6.46 0.66 -3.95
CA VAL A 21 -6.31 0.12 -2.60
C VAL A 21 -7.43 -0.86 -2.29
N GLU A 22 -8.67 -0.57 -2.66
CA GLU A 22 -9.79 -1.50 -2.46
C GLU A 22 -9.50 -2.87 -3.10
N GLY A 23 -9.01 -2.89 -4.33
CA GLY A 23 -8.61 -4.13 -5.01
C GLY A 23 -7.47 -4.87 -4.30
N ALA A 24 -6.45 -4.14 -3.81
CA ALA A 24 -5.33 -4.72 -3.07
C ALA A 24 -5.78 -5.33 -1.74
N GLU A 25 -6.61 -4.62 -0.97
CA GLU A 25 -7.14 -5.10 0.31
C GLU A 25 -8.02 -6.34 0.13
N GLN A 26 -8.85 -6.39 -0.91
CA GLN A 26 -9.65 -7.58 -1.24
C GLN A 26 -8.76 -8.80 -1.53
N ALA A 27 -7.68 -8.61 -2.31
CA ALA A 27 -6.73 -9.68 -2.63
C ALA A 27 -5.98 -10.19 -1.39
N LEU A 28 -5.50 -9.28 -0.55
CA LEU A 28 -4.80 -9.61 0.70
C LEU A 28 -5.72 -10.32 1.69
N LYS A 29 -6.96 -9.83 1.85
CA LYS A 29 -7.98 -10.47 2.68
C LYS A 29 -8.28 -11.89 2.24
N LYS A 30 -8.43 -12.11 0.92
CA LYS A 30 -8.66 -13.45 0.35
C LYS A 30 -7.49 -14.41 0.61
N ALA A 31 -6.27 -13.88 0.65
CA ALA A 31 -5.06 -14.65 1.00
C ALA A 31 -4.88 -14.86 2.51
N GLY A 32 -5.74 -14.29 3.36
CA GLY A 32 -5.61 -14.32 4.81
C GLY A 32 -4.39 -13.51 5.32
N ALA A 33 -3.87 -12.59 4.51
CA ALA A 33 -2.76 -11.72 4.85
C ALA A 33 -3.22 -10.54 5.72
N SER A 34 -2.28 -9.92 6.44
CA SER A 34 -2.48 -8.66 7.14
C SER A 34 -1.70 -7.54 6.43
N TRP A 35 -2.12 -6.28 6.64
CA TRP A 35 -1.45 -5.15 6.03
C TRP A 35 -1.59 -3.86 6.83
N GLU A 36 -0.67 -2.94 6.58
CA GLU A 36 -0.75 -1.53 6.95
C GLU A 36 -0.87 -0.67 5.68
N ARG A 37 -1.44 0.54 5.80
CA ARG A 37 -1.61 1.49 4.69
C ARG A 37 -1.00 2.82 5.07
N ILE A 38 -0.18 3.38 4.18
CA ILE A 38 0.34 4.75 4.27
C ILE A 38 0.12 5.48 2.95
N SER A 39 -0.03 6.80 3.03
CA SER A 39 -0.22 7.65 1.87
C SER A 39 0.98 8.57 1.68
N VAL A 40 1.39 8.77 0.43
CA VAL A 40 2.43 9.71 0.01
C VAL A 40 1.88 10.73 -0.99
N PRO A 41 2.53 11.90 -1.16
CA PRO A 41 2.05 12.95 -2.06
C PRO A 41 1.94 12.51 -3.53
N GLY A 42 2.89 11.71 -4.01
CA GLY A 42 2.96 11.29 -5.40
C GLY A 42 3.71 9.97 -5.59
N ALA A 43 3.72 9.49 -6.84
CA ALA A 43 4.32 8.20 -7.17
C ALA A 43 5.85 8.18 -6.97
N LEU A 44 6.50 9.34 -7.05
CA LEU A 44 7.94 9.46 -6.89
C LEU A 44 8.40 9.25 -5.44
N GLU A 45 7.51 9.42 -4.47
CA GLU A 45 7.79 9.20 -3.05
C GLU A 45 7.62 7.74 -2.62
N ILE A 46 6.97 6.89 -3.43
CA ILE A 46 6.73 5.47 -3.10
C ILE A 46 8.05 4.71 -2.83
N PRO A 47 9.09 4.79 -3.69
CA PRO A 47 10.34 4.07 -3.44
C PRO A 47 11.02 4.47 -2.13
N ALA A 48 10.97 5.76 -1.77
CA ALA A 48 11.54 6.25 -0.52
C ALA A 48 10.77 5.73 0.70
N ALA A 49 9.44 5.72 0.64
CA ALA A 49 8.60 5.16 1.70
C ALA A 49 8.84 3.66 1.91
N ILE A 50 9.02 2.89 0.83
CA ILE A 50 9.39 1.47 0.93
C ILE A 50 10.78 1.32 1.58
N ALA A 51 11.77 2.11 1.15
CA ALA A 51 13.11 2.06 1.73
C ALA A 51 13.09 2.38 3.25
N PHE A 52 12.31 3.37 3.68
CA PHE A 52 12.17 3.68 5.10
C PHE A 52 11.57 2.52 5.90
N ALA A 53 10.58 1.84 5.36
CA ALA A 53 9.98 0.67 5.99
C ALA A 53 10.91 -0.56 6.05
N GLU A 54 11.83 -0.71 5.07
CA GLU A 54 12.80 -1.80 5.05
C GLU A 54 13.95 -1.60 6.05
N THR A 55 14.33 -0.34 6.31
CA THR A 55 15.41 -0.02 7.25
C THR A 55 15.01 0.04 8.73
N GLY A 56 13.71 -0.08 9.04
CA GLY A 56 13.16 -0.05 10.41
C GLY A 56 13.06 -1.44 11.03
#